data_AF-A0AAE1USB2-F1
#
_entry.id   AF-A0AAE1USB2-F1
#
_cell.length_a   1.000
_cell.length_b   1.000
_cell.length_c   1.000
_cell.angle_alpha   90.00
_cell.angle_beta   90.00
_cell.angle_gamma   90.00
#
_symmetry.space_group_name_H-M   'P 1'
#
loop_
_entity.id
_entity.type
_entity.pdbx_description
1 polymer ?
#
loop_
_entity_poly.entity_id
_entity_poly.type
_entity_poly.pdbx_seq_one_letter_code
_entity_poly.pdbx_strand_id
1 'polypeptide(L)'
;MGSNDKNTFIDESPRWLIVRGHHDRALQVLQKAARWNNTSLPPKHRMRKLMTHITKESYKMSGDESIATLIKHFFVHFSMLFRTRKMLQLTLCSNVGLLVTALGYQSISLSSAIYSSDPYIYSTLAGVVEIPGATLTIPFVNTFGRRPSNIVCMSTTGIFILAIAFIPKSKD
;
A
#
# COMPACT_ATOMS: atom_id res chain seq x y z
N MET A 1 33.80 -17.01 5.12
CA MET A 1 32.76 -16.67 4.13
C MET A 1 31.69 -15.84 4.81
N GLY A 2 31.55 -14.51 4.68
CA GLY A 2 31.95 -13.62 3.59
C GLY A 2 30.79 -13.27 2.65
N SER A 3 29.53 -13.23 3.09
CA SER A 3 28.40 -12.79 2.22
C SER A 3 28.35 -11.26 2.12
N ASN A 4 29.23 -10.77 1.25
CA ASN A 4 29.36 -9.42 0.77
C ASN A 4 28.21 -9.04 -0.18
N ASP A 5 26.95 -9.17 0.24
CA ASP A 5 25.83 -8.60 -0.54
C ASP A 5 25.56 -7.21 0.00
N LYS A 6 26.41 -6.27 -0.44
CA LYS A 6 26.08 -4.85 -0.36
C LYS A 6 24.98 -4.62 -1.39
N ASN A 7 23.72 -4.60 -0.97
CA ASN A 7 22.65 -4.06 -1.81
C ASN A 7 22.93 -2.57 -2.00
N THR A 8 23.60 -2.22 -3.09
CA THR A 8 24.21 -0.90 -3.35
C THR A 8 23.20 0.25 -3.46
N PHE A 9 21.89 -0.03 -3.53
CA PHE A 9 20.87 1.02 -3.73
C PHE A 9 19.75 1.04 -2.69
N ILE A 10 19.23 -0.10 -2.21
CA ILE A 10 18.13 -0.17 -1.23
C ILE A 10 18.35 -1.32 -0.25
N ASP A 11 18.28 -1.01 1.04
CA ASP A 11 18.24 -2.01 2.11
C ASP A 11 16.88 -2.72 2.10
N GLU A 12 16.87 -4.05 2.24
CA GLU A 12 15.63 -4.80 2.38
C GLU A 12 14.87 -4.45 3.67
N SER A 13 13.57 -4.79 3.70
CA SER A 13 12.75 -4.48 4.88
C SER A 13 13.30 -5.18 6.14
N PRO A 14 13.48 -4.45 7.27
CA PRO A 14 13.95 -5.05 8.51
C PRO A 14 13.10 -6.24 8.98
N ARG A 15 11.79 -6.18 8.73
CA ARG A 15 10.85 -7.25 9.08
C ARG A 15 11.16 -8.55 8.32
N TRP A 16 11.42 -8.48 7.03
CA TRP A 16 11.74 -9.64 6.21
C TRP A 16 13.07 -10.29 6.64
N LEU A 17 14.09 -9.47 6.90
CA LEU A 17 15.38 -9.92 7.40
C LEU A 17 15.26 -10.67 8.74
N ILE A 18 14.38 -10.19 9.63
CA ILE A 18 14.09 -10.85 10.91
C ILE A 18 13.44 -12.22 10.68
N VAL A 19 12.41 -12.31 9.85
CA VAL A 19 11.71 -13.57 9.56
C VAL A 19 12.65 -14.60 8.94
N ARG A 20 13.56 -14.17 8.07
CA ARG A 20 14.60 -15.00 7.45
C ARG A 20 15.78 -15.35 8.38
N GLY A 21 15.78 -14.90 9.63
CA GLY A 21 16.85 -15.14 10.60
C GLY A 21 18.12 -14.30 10.41
N HIS A 22 18.12 -13.34 9.48
CA HIS A 22 19.25 -12.44 9.21
C HIS A 22 19.27 -11.25 10.19
N HIS A 23 19.46 -11.55 11.47
CA HIS A 23 19.34 -10.58 12.57
C HIS A 23 20.37 -9.45 12.53
N ASP A 24 21.60 -9.73 12.11
CA ASP A 24 22.67 -8.73 12.07
C ASP A 24 22.43 -7.68 10.98
N ARG A 25 21.98 -8.11 9.79
CA ARG A 25 21.55 -7.18 8.73
C ARG A 25 20.33 -6.37 9.17
N ALA A 26 19.34 -6.99 9.80
CA ALA A 26 18.16 -6.27 10.31
C ALA A 26 18.54 -5.17 11.33
N LEU A 27 19.52 -5.42 12.21
CA LEU A 27 20.02 -4.43 13.16
C LEU A 27 20.73 -3.26 12.47
N GLN A 28 21.49 -3.52 11.40
CA GLN A 28 22.17 -2.46 10.63
C GLN A 28 21.14 -1.54 9.95
N VAL A 29 20.12 -2.10 9.31
CA VAL A 29 19.07 -1.32 8.65
C VAL A 29 18.28 -0.50 9.67
N LEU A 30 17.93 -1.08 10.82
CA LEU A 30 17.26 -0.35 11.90
C LEU A 30 18.11 0.79 12.45
N GLN A 31 19.42 0.57 12.65
CA GLN A 31 20.34 1.62 13.10
C GLN A 31 20.47 2.76 12.10
N LYS A 32 20.53 2.44 10.81
CA LYS A 32 20.55 3.43 9.73
C LYS A 32 19.26 4.26 9.70
N ALA A 33 18.10 3.60 9.77
CA ALA A 33 16.80 4.26 9.85
C ALA A 33 16.67 5.13 11.12
N ALA A 34 17.20 4.67 12.25
CA ALA A 34 17.17 5.42 13.50
C ALA A 34 18.02 6.70 13.46
N ARG A 35 19.18 6.65 12.78
CA ARG A 35 20.01 7.84 12.52
C ARG A 35 19.28 8.87 11.66
N TRP A 36 18.58 8.42 10.62
CA TRP A 36 17.78 9.31 9.76
C TRP A 36 16.59 9.91 10.49
N ASN A 37 15.96 9.14 11.39
CA ASN A 37 14.80 9.57 12.17
C ASN A 37 15.16 10.23 13.51
N ASN A 38 16.45 10.48 13.79
CA ASN A 38 16.94 11.02 15.07
C ASN A 38 16.35 10.34 16.32
N THR A 39 16.14 9.03 16.27
CA THR A 39 15.50 8.27 17.35
C THR A 39 16.49 7.30 18.00
N SER A 40 16.43 7.17 19.33
CA SER A 40 17.28 6.24 20.07
C SER A 40 16.69 4.82 20.05
N LEU A 41 17.46 3.87 19.54
CA LEU A 41 17.06 2.47 19.55
C LEU A 41 17.26 1.83 20.93
N PRO A 42 16.43 0.82 21.31
CA PRO A 42 16.66 0.01 22.49
C PRO A 42 18.01 -0.72 22.42
N PRO A 43 18.55 -1.21 23.56
CA PRO A 43 19.79 -1.96 23.57
C PRO A 43 19.78 -3.14 22.59
N LYS A 44 20.90 -3.34 21.87
CA LYS A 44 21.05 -4.39 20.83
C LYS A 44 20.63 -5.78 21.31
N HIS A 45 20.88 -6.11 22.59
CA HIS A 45 20.51 -7.40 23.18
C HIS A 45 18.99 -7.61 23.26
N ARG A 46 18.21 -6.55 23.55
CA ARG A 46 16.75 -6.60 23.67
C ARG A 46 16.12 -6.74 22.29
N MET A 47 16.67 -6.01 21.31
CA MET A 47 16.27 -6.14 19.91
C MET A 47 16.51 -7.55 19.39
N ARG A 48 17.69 -8.12 19.62
CA ARG A 48 18.01 -9.48 19.16
C ARG A 48 17.08 -10.53 19.78
N LYS A 49 16.77 -10.43 21.07
CA LYS A 49 15.77 -11.31 21.73
C LYS A 49 14.40 -11.23 21.07
N LEU A 50 13.92 -10.01 20.77
CA LEU A 50 12.64 -9.81 20.09
C LEU A 50 12.65 -10.40 18.67
N MET A 51 13.73 -10.18 17.93
CA MET A 51 13.89 -10.72 16.59
C MET A 51 13.88 -12.26 16.59
N THR A 52 14.59 -12.90 17.53
CA THR A 52 14.59 -14.36 17.66
C THR A 52 13.22 -14.92 18.02
N HIS A 53 12.43 -14.20 18.83
CA HIS A 53 11.04 -14.59 19.11
C HIS A 53 10.20 -14.58 17.83
N ILE A 54 10.29 -13.51 17.03
CA ILE A 54 9.56 -13.36 15.76
C ILE A 54 9.97 -14.46 14.78
N THR A 55 11.26 -14.78 14.65
CA THR A 55 11.73 -15.87 13.78
C THR A 55 11.20 -17.23 14.23
N LYS A 56 11.21 -17.51 15.54
CA LYS A 56 10.70 -18.78 16.09
C LYS A 56 9.20 -18.93 15.88
N GLU A 57 8.45 -17.83 16.03
CA GLU A 57 7.01 -17.80 15.76
C GLU A 57 6.71 -18.01 14.27
N SER A 58 7.52 -17.39 13.39
CA SER A 58 7.39 -17.55 11.94
C SER A 58 7.75 -18.98 11.47
N TYR A 59 8.80 -19.58 12.03
CA TYR A 59 9.19 -20.96 11.70
C TYR A 59 8.17 -21.99 12.20
N LYS A 60 7.55 -21.76 13.37
CA LYS A 60 6.43 -22.59 13.85
C LYS A 60 5.22 -22.57 12.93
N MET A 61 5.00 -21.48 12.20
CA MET A 61 3.91 -21.37 11.21
C MET A 61 4.28 -21.92 9.82
N SER A 62 5.57 -22.17 9.55
CA SER A 62 6.06 -22.61 8.23
C SER A 62 6.70 -24.01 8.23
N GLY A 63 6.61 -24.76 9.34
CA GLY A 63 7.15 -26.11 9.42
C GLY A 63 6.36 -27.09 8.55
N ASP A 64 7.00 -27.57 7.47
CA ASP A 64 6.63 -28.67 6.56
C ASP A 64 5.12 -29.00 6.50
N GLU A 65 4.35 -28.06 5.98
CA GLU A 65 2.90 -28.19 5.83
C GLU A 65 2.58 -28.70 4.43
N SER A 66 2.02 -29.92 4.37
CA SER A 66 1.34 -30.47 3.19
C SER A 66 0.39 -29.43 2.57
N ILE A 67 0.18 -29.48 1.25
CA ILE A 67 -0.72 -28.58 0.50
C ILE A 67 -2.12 -28.49 1.17
N ALA A 68 -2.60 -29.59 1.75
CA ALA A 68 -3.86 -29.64 2.48
C ALA A 68 -3.85 -28.75 3.74
N THR A 69 -2.73 -28.69 4.45
CA THR A 69 -2.58 -27.90 5.67
C THR A 69 -2.38 -26.41 5.36
N LEU A 70 -1.74 -26.09 4.23
CA LEU A 70 -1.67 -24.71 3.70
C LEU A 70 -3.05 -24.16 3.31
N ILE A 71 -3.89 -24.96 2.64
CA ILE A 71 -5.28 -24.59 2.32
C ILE A 71 -6.08 -24.38 3.61
N LYS A 72 -5.93 -25.28 4.59
CA LYS A 72 -6.59 -25.17 5.89
C LYS A 72 -6.16 -23.91 6.64
N HIS A 73 -4.86 -23.59 6.65
CA HIS A 73 -4.34 -22.35 7.21
C HIS A 73 -4.90 -21.13 6.50
N PHE A 74 -4.98 -21.13 5.18
CA PHE A 74 -5.57 -20.04 4.41
C PHE A 74 -7.04 -19.80 4.80
N PHE A 75 -7.85 -20.85 4.86
CA PHE A 75 -9.25 -20.76 5.31
C PHE A 75 -9.39 -20.32 6.77
N VAL A 76 -8.50 -20.77 7.67
CA VAL A 76 -8.50 -20.36 9.08
C VAL A 76 -8.11 -18.89 9.22
N HIS A 77 -7.07 -18.42 8.52
CA HIS A 77 -6.66 -17.01 8.51
C HIS A 77 -7.73 -16.11 7.88
N PHE A 78 -8.34 -16.57 6.78
CA PHE A 78 -9.46 -15.87 6.15
C PHE A 78 -10.66 -15.80 7.11
N SER A 79 -11.02 -16.90 7.76
CA SER A 79 -12.10 -16.95 8.77
C SER A 79 -11.77 -16.10 10.01
N MET A 80 -10.52 -16.05 10.46
CA MET A 80 -10.07 -15.16 11.54
C MET A 80 -10.24 -13.68 11.19
N LEU A 81 -10.09 -13.32 9.90
CA LEU A 81 -10.35 -11.97 9.42
C LEU A 81 -11.82 -11.57 9.60
N PHE A 82 -12.75 -12.50 9.34
CA PHE A 82 -14.19 -12.31 9.59
C PHE A 82 -14.56 -12.37 11.07
N ARG A 83 -13.78 -13.08 11.90
CA ARG A 83 -14.03 -13.21 13.34
C ARG A 83 -13.91 -11.88 14.09
N THR A 84 -13.05 -10.97 13.62
CA THR A 84 -12.88 -9.66 14.25
C THR A 84 -13.57 -8.57 13.43
N ARG A 85 -14.77 -8.14 13.85
CA ARG A 85 -15.57 -7.12 13.14
C ARG A 85 -14.77 -5.86 12.76
N LYS A 86 -13.86 -5.41 13.62
CA LYS A 86 -13.01 -4.23 13.34
C LYS A 86 -12.02 -4.46 12.19
N MET A 87 -11.44 -5.66 12.09
CA MET A 87 -10.53 -6.01 10.99
C MET A 87 -11.30 -6.17 9.69
N LEU A 88 -12.47 -6.82 9.75
CA LEU A 88 -13.35 -6.94 8.59
C LEU A 88 -13.78 -5.56 8.05
N GLN A 89 -14.18 -4.64 8.93
CA GLN A 89 -14.55 -3.27 8.53
C GLN A 89 -13.41 -2.54 7.85
N LEU A 90 -12.18 -2.63 8.38
CA LEU A 90 -11.01 -1.99 7.78
C LEU A 90 -10.68 -2.60 6.41
N THR A 91 -10.67 -3.92 6.30
CA THR A 91 -10.41 -4.62 5.02
C THR A 91 -11.48 -4.31 4.00
N LEU A 92 -12.77 -4.38 4.39
CA LEU A 92 -13.87 -4.10 3.49
C LEU A 92 -13.87 -2.64 3.04
N CYS A 93 -13.64 -1.69 3.95
CA CYS A 93 -13.50 -0.28 3.63
C CYS A 93 -12.34 -0.04 2.64
N SER A 94 -11.18 -0.65 2.88
CA SER A 94 -10.04 -0.56 1.96
C SER A 94 -10.35 -1.18 0.60
N ASN A 95 -11.05 -2.31 0.57
CA ASN A 95 -11.41 -2.99 -0.68
C ASN A 95 -12.43 -2.18 -1.48
N VAL A 96 -13.45 -1.63 -0.81
CA VAL A 96 -14.41 -0.71 -1.45
C VAL A 96 -13.69 0.52 -1.98
N GLY A 97 -12.77 1.11 -1.22
CA GLY A 97 -11.96 2.25 -1.68
C GLY A 97 -11.14 1.92 -2.94
N LEU A 98 -10.53 0.73 -2.97
CA LEU A 98 -9.80 0.25 -4.14
C LEU A 98 -10.74 0.07 -5.35
N LEU A 99 -11.90 -0.55 -5.16
CA LEU A 99 -12.89 -0.74 -6.23
C LEU A 99 -13.41 0.59 -6.78
N VAL A 100 -13.76 1.55 -5.91
CA VAL A 100 -14.23 2.88 -6.32
C VAL A 100 -13.17 3.61 -7.13
N THR A 101 -11.91 3.56 -6.69
CA THR A 101 -10.80 4.22 -7.39
C THR A 101 -10.53 3.56 -8.74
N ALA A 102 -10.55 2.22 -8.80
CA ALA A 102 -10.38 1.49 -10.05
C ALA A 102 -11.50 1.80 -11.05
N LEU A 103 -12.76 1.73 -10.60
CA LEU A 103 -13.91 2.04 -11.45
C LEU A 103 -13.92 3.50 -11.91
N GLY A 104 -13.59 4.44 -11.03
CA GLY A 104 -13.49 5.87 -11.37
C GLY A 104 -12.44 6.12 -12.45
N TYR A 105 -11.25 5.53 -12.29
CA TYR A 105 -10.18 5.64 -13.29
C TYR A 105 -10.59 5.02 -14.64
N GLN A 106 -11.15 3.81 -14.62
CA GLN A 106 -11.60 3.14 -15.84
C GLN A 106 -12.77 3.88 -16.51
N SER A 107 -13.63 4.54 -15.73
CA SER A 107 -14.74 5.33 -16.24
C SER A 107 -14.26 6.61 -16.95
N ILE A 108 -13.24 7.28 -16.40
CA ILE A 108 -12.58 8.43 -17.05
C ILE A 108 -11.87 7.96 -18.32
N SER A 109 -11.13 6.85 -18.26
CA SER A 109 -10.48 6.27 -19.43
C SER A 109 -11.47 5.90 -20.54
N LEU A 110 -12.64 5.35 -20.20
CA LEU A 110 -13.68 5.01 -21.17
C LEU A 110 -14.35 6.26 -21.75
N SER A 111 -14.47 7.33 -20.96
CA SER A 111 -15.03 8.61 -21.40
C SER A 111 -14.23 9.27 -22.51
N SER A 112 -12.92 9.02 -22.59
CA SER A 112 -12.05 9.47 -23.70
C SER A 112 -12.59 9.07 -25.08
N ALA A 113 -13.19 7.89 -25.18
CA ALA A 113 -13.72 7.33 -26.42
C ALA A 113 -15.11 7.86 -26.77
N ILE A 114 -15.83 8.46 -25.81
CA ILE A 114 -17.25 8.83 -25.95
C ILE A 114 -17.43 10.34 -26.17
N TYR A 115 -16.60 11.18 -25.53
CA TYR A 115 -16.84 12.64 -25.45
C TYR A 115 -15.98 13.49 -26.38
N SER A 116 -14.97 12.95 -27.07
CA SER A 116 -14.04 13.76 -27.86
C SER A 116 -14.14 13.48 -29.36
N SER A 117 -14.18 14.55 -30.16
CA SER A 117 -14.01 14.48 -31.62
C SER A 117 -12.62 13.96 -32.02
N ASP A 118 -11.64 14.04 -31.11
CA ASP A 118 -10.30 13.45 -31.28
C ASP A 118 -9.80 12.78 -29.97
N PRO A 119 -9.82 11.43 -29.88
CA PRO A 119 -9.42 10.67 -28.69
C PRO A 119 -7.97 10.89 -28.23
N TYR A 120 -7.08 11.29 -29.14
CA TYR A 120 -5.65 11.49 -28.83
C TYR A 120 -5.43 12.73 -27.94
N ILE A 121 -6.21 13.79 -28.15
CA ILE A 121 -6.12 15.03 -27.37
C ILE A 121 -6.59 14.78 -25.93
N TYR A 122 -7.70 14.07 -25.75
CA TYR A 122 -8.20 13.72 -24.41
C TYR A 122 -7.17 12.89 -23.63
N SER A 123 -6.59 11.88 -24.28
CA SER A 123 -5.60 10.99 -23.66
C SER A 123 -4.32 11.74 -23.29
N THR A 124 -3.88 12.67 -24.13
CA THR A 124 -2.72 13.52 -23.85
C THR A 124 -2.98 14.43 -22.65
N LEU A 125 -4.14 15.08 -22.59
CA LEU A 125 -4.50 15.94 -21.47
C LEU A 125 -4.64 15.16 -20.16
N ALA A 126 -5.24 13.96 -20.20
CA ALA A 126 -5.33 13.07 -19.05
C ALA A 126 -3.94 12.71 -18.50
N GLY A 127 -3.00 12.32 -19.38
CA GLY A 127 -1.63 12.02 -18.98
C GLY A 127 -0.88 13.24 -18.41
N VAL A 128 -1.09 14.43 -18.96
CA VAL A 128 -0.50 15.67 -18.44
C VAL A 128 -1.02 15.99 -17.04
N VAL A 129 -2.30 15.72 -16.74
CA VAL A 129 -2.92 15.95 -15.42
C VAL A 129 -2.47 14.93 -14.38
N GLU A 130 -2.11 13.71 -14.77
CA GLU A 130 -1.61 12.69 -13.85
C GLU A 130 -0.27 13.05 -13.21
N ILE A 131 0.62 13.70 -13.96
CA ILE A 131 1.97 14.10 -13.47
C ILE A 131 1.89 15.01 -12.23
N PRO A 132 1.18 16.17 -12.26
CA PRO A 132 1.01 17.00 -11.08
C PRO A 132 0.17 16.30 -10.01
N GLY A 133 -0.83 15.48 -10.39
CA GLY A 133 -1.63 14.70 -9.44
C GLY A 133 -0.78 13.78 -8.57
N ALA A 134 0.09 12.99 -9.19
CA ALA A 134 0.99 12.07 -8.49
C ALA A 134 2.04 12.83 -7.66
N THR A 135 2.60 13.91 -8.20
CA THR A 135 3.65 14.69 -7.54
C THR A 135 3.14 15.43 -6.31
N LEU A 136 1.95 16.04 -6.40
CA LEU A 136 1.34 16.80 -5.30
C LEU A 136 0.78 15.90 -4.20
N THR A 137 0.45 14.64 -4.50
CA THR A 137 -0.08 13.70 -3.50
C THR A 137 0.91 13.46 -2.36
N ILE A 138 2.21 13.38 -2.66
CA ILE A 138 3.26 13.08 -1.67
C ILE A 138 3.34 14.14 -0.55
N PRO A 139 3.57 15.44 -0.85
CA PRO A 139 3.62 16.49 0.18
C PRO A 139 2.25 16.68 0.86
N PHE A 140 1.16 16.48 0.13
CA PHE A 140 -0.19 16.64 0.67
C PHE A 140 -0.50 15.60 1.75
N VAL A 141 -0.19 14.31 1.48
CA VAL A 141 -0.36 13.23 2.45
C VAL A 141 0.57 13.39 3.65
N ASN A 142 1.79 13.90 3.44
CA ASN A 142 2.74 14.13 4.52
C ASN A 142 2.30 15.26 5.47
N THR A 143 1.63 16.30 4.94
CA THR A 143 1.25 17.49 5.71
C THR A 143 -0.09 17.33 6.44
N PHE A 144 -1.11 16.82 5.75
CA PHE A 144 -2.47 16.68 6.32
C PHE A 144 -2.73 15.31 6.94
N GLY A 145 -1.85 14.33 6.67
CA GLY A 145 -2.04 12.94 7.08
C GLY A 145 -2.91 12.14 6.11
N ARG A 146 -2.87 10.81 6.25
CA ARG A 146 -3.44 9.87 5.27
C ARG A 146 -4.96 9.90 5.17
N ARG A 147 -5.67 10.02 6.30
CA ARG A 147 -7.15 9.93 6.35
C ARG A 147 -7.86 11.14 5.74
N PRO A 148 -7.59 12.39 6.17
CA PRO A 148 -8.28 13.55 5.61
C PRO A 148 -7.93 13.76 4.14
N SER A 149 -6.68 13.48 3.73
CA SER A 149 -6.30 13.55 2.31
C SER A 149 -7.15 12.64 1.43
N ASN A 150 -7.41 11.38 1.85
CA ASN A 150 -8.26 10.48 1.08
C ASN A 150 -9.72 10.96 1.03
N ILE A 151 -10.26 11.44 2.15
CA ILE A 151 -11.65 11.94 2.20
C ILE A 151 -11.82 13.12 1.25
N VAL A 152 -10.93 14.11 1.32
CA VAL A 152 -10.98 15.31 0.46
C VAL A 152 -10.89 14.91 -1.01
N CYS A 153 -9.90 14.09 -1.40
CA CYS A 153 -9.77 13.66 -2.80
C CYS A 153 -11.01 12.92 -3.30
N MET A 154 -11.55 11.96 -2.53
CA MET A 154 -12.74 11.20 -2.95
C MET A 154 -14.00 12.08 -3.02
N SER A 155 -14.20 12.97 -2.05
CA SER A 155 -15.34 13.91 -2.06
C SER A 155 -15.26 14.88 -3.23
N THR A 156 -14.08 15.47 -3.48
CA THR A 156 -13.87 16.38 -4.61
C THR A 156 -14.12 15.69 -5.94
N THR A 157 -13.58 14.49 -6.15
CA THR A 157 -13.85 13.69 -7.36
C THR A 157 -15.34 13.38 -7.51
N GLY A 158 -16.02 13.01 -6.44
CA GLY A 158 -17.47 12.74 -6.47
C GLY A 158 -18.29 13.97 -6.88
N ILE A 159 -17.95 15.16 -6.36
CA ILE A 159 -18.60 16.42 -6.72
C ILE A 159 -18.41 16.72 -8.21
N PHE A 160 -17.20 16.55 -8.76
CA PHE A 160 -16.93 16.79 -10.18
C PHE A 160 -17.69 15.83 -11.09
N ILE A 161 -17.74 14.53 -10.74
CA ILE A 161 -18.50 13.54 -11.52
C ILE A 161 -20.00 13.87 -11.52
N LEU A 162 -20.55 14.25 -10.37
CA LEU A 162 -21.94 14.69 -10.28
C LEU A 162 -22.20 15.95 -11.08
N ALA A 163 -21.28 16.92 -11.05
CA ALA A 163 -21.39 18.14 -11.84
C ALA A 163 -21.44 17.85 -13.34
N ILE A 164 -20.63 16.90 -13.84
CA ILE A 164 -20.66 16.46 -15.25
C ILE A 164 -22.04 15.92 -15.64
N ALA A 165 -22.73 15.20 -14.74
CA ALA A 165 -24.06 14.66 -15.01
C ALA A 165 -25.13 15.75 -15.21
N PHE A 166 -24.93 16.96 -14.66
CA PHE A 166 -25.85 18.10 -14.83
C PHE A 166 -25.52 18.96 -16.06
N ILE A 167 -24.41 18.73 -16.75
CA ILE A 167 -24.09 19.46 -17.98
C ILE A 167 -25.00 18.93 -19.09
N PRO A 168 -25.88 19.77 -19.69
CA PRO A 168 -26.73 19.33 -20.78
C PRO A 168 -25.83 18.92 -21.96
N LYS A 169 -26.05 17.71 -22.49
CA LYS A 169 -25.43 17.29 -23.74
C LYS A 169 -25.97 18.20 -24.84
N SER A 170 -25.11 19.05 -25.41
CA SER A 170 -25.42 19.76 -26.65
C SER A 170 -25.84 18.72 -27.69
N LYS A 171 -27.09 18.86 -28.17
CA LYS A 171 -27.56 18.11 -29.32
C LYS A 171 -26.93 18.74 -30.56
N ASP A 172 -25.94 18.07 -31.13
CA ASP A 172 -25.67 18.14 -32.55
C ASP A 172 -26.23 16.86 -33.21
#